data_AF-A0A813YCF6-F1
#
_entry.id   AF-A0A813YCF6-F1
#
_cell.length_a   1.000
_cell.length_b   1.000
_cell.length_c   1.000
_cell.angle_alpha   90.00
_cell.angle_beta   90.00
_cell.angle_gamma   90.00
#
_symmetry.space_group_name_H-M   'P 1'
#
loop_
_entity.id
_entity.type
_entity.pdbx_description
1 polymer ?
#
loop_
_entity_poly.entity_id
_entity_poly.type
_entity_poly.pdbx_seq_one_letter_code
_entity_poly.pdbx_strand_id
1 'polypeptide(L)'
;MHTPHQQQQQQLNPDTNTTMWLDDPYALNRDSGIHSGTSNSLRSGLSDCNDSEQSFTTMMTNSEQQRFQHSVATQGTPHHHHSQQHQPPVPPRLPEEQQQQEIDPNITMMSHRREPGEMISELISLLNDDDRLIVSEAVMFVHTLVKEGGDIRLDIIRNREIIIALLRAFSKDSGDGQLTYVLASLFHFLSQQQDGLFAILEAGGIQALLQVLDSRDNIVNFVITTLHNFLIILQADAAREIENFHGTEKFVSLLDRSNDKLLTLLTDCLHKMACYNQEAKAFLQRSEICSQHLLRIMDSTKYDKLLLTISKLFPIISSGTISTKKTILQANGIEILEKQINKTKSIRIRRNCLLTVRNISDQAIRLKGMESLIQTLIQLLLTDDIVSITCSVGILNNLTCDNQTNKRFLVKINGIQTLIKTILQSGEKEEIIEPALCTLRHVTARHEQEVEAREAVRKLCGIPYFIKLLNIKHWKKDWPTVKATIGLIKNLALSTSNLSSLRENGAVPKLVQLLTVVEQERQQLLRSHDDTTNLNHIEHTLDIILGALYTLAKDQINRTIIKDLNCIPIFVRYHYLPHCPLQRTSSEILNELRQDPECHQVIETQLGTQKVLDFLKQ
;
A
#
# COMPACT_ATOMS: atom_id res chain seq x y z
N MET A 1 -10.04 29.74 48.11
CA MET A 1 -10.32 28.41 48.70
C MET A 1 -10.24 27.40 47.58
N HIS A 2 -9.17 26.61 47.58
CA HIS A 2 -8.84 25.62 46.56
C HIS A 2 -9.73 24.38 46.68
N THR A 3 -10.20 23.87 45.54
CA THR A 3 -10.69 22.50 45.38
C THR A 3 -9.84 21.82 44.29
N PRO A 4 -9.38 20.56 44.49
CA PRO A 4 -8.36 19.97 43.63
C PRO A 4 -8.94 19.17 42.47
N HIS A 5 -8.21 19.18 41.35
CA HIS A 5 -8.39 18.31 40.21
C HIS A 5 -8.11 16.84 40.59
N GLN A 6 -9.09 15.95 40.40
CA GLN A 6 -8.86 14.51 40.36
C GLN A 6 -8.25 14.14 39.00
N GLN A 7 -6.97 13.77 38.99
CA GLN A 7 -6.37 13.01 37.90
C GLN A 7 -6.81 11.55 38.02
N GLN A 8 -7.52 11.04 37.02
CA GLN A 8 -7.86 9.63 36.90
C GLN A 8 -6.61 8.85 36.48
N GLN A 9 -6.05 8.06 37.39
CA GLN A 9 -5.04 7.04 37.07
C GLN A 9 -5.72 5.90 36.29
N GLN A 10 -5.37 5.73 35.01
CA GLN A 10 -5.65 4.48 34.30
C GLN A 10 -4.55 3.47 34.65
N GLN A 11 -4.86 2.55 35.56
CA GLN A 11 -4.07 1.32 35.74
C GLN A 11 -4.30 0.40 34.54
N LEU A 12 -3.21 0.01 33.86
CA LEU A 12 -3.22 -1.07 32.87
C LEU A 12 -3.46 -2.40 33.60
N ASN A 13 -4.57 -3.05 33.27
CA ASN A 13 -4.99 -4.33 33.83
C ASN A 13 -4.10 -5.47 33.27
N PRO A 14 -3.47 -6.32 34.10
CA PRO A 14 -2.55 -7.37 33.62
C PRO A 14 -3.23 -8.48 32.78
N ASP A 15 -4.56 -8.51 32.70
CA ASP A 15 -5.35 -9.49 31.94
C ASP A 15 -5.99 -8.96 30.64
N THR A 16 -5.60 -7.78 30.13
CA THR A 16 -6.02 -7.35 28.78
C THR A 16 -5.25 -8.11 27.69
N ASN A 17 -5.71 -9.33 27.43
CA ASN A 17 -5.60 -9.93 26.11
C ASN A 17 -6.16 -8.97 25.05
N THR A 18 -5.28 -8.49 24.17
CA THR A 18 -5.53 -8.27 22.74
C THR A 18 -6.92 -7.70 22.37
N THR A 19 -7.24 -6.47 22.76
CA THR A 19 -8.44 -5.77 22.26
C THR A 19 -8.12 -4.32 21.89
N MET A 20 -7.23 -4.13 20.92
CA MET A 20 -7.14 -2.90 20.13
C MET A 20 -6.81 -3.29 18.68
N TRP A 21 -7.85 -3.58 17.92
CA TRP A 21 -7.81 -3.89 16.48
C TRP A 21 -8.80 -3.01 15.70
N LEU A 22 -9.00 -1.79 16.18
CA LEU A 22 -9.88 -0.79 15.58
C LEU A 22 -9.12 0.52 15.62
N ASP A 23 -8.19 0.69 14.68
CA ASP A 23 -7.84 1.98 14.13
C ASP A 23 -7.31 1.71 12.72
N ASP A 24 -7.96 2.33 11.75
CA ASP A 24 -7.73 2.20 10.32
C ASP A 24 -7.04 3.49 9.84
N PRO A 25 -5.70 3.55 9.76
CA PRO A 25 -5.01 4.75 9.28
C PRO A 25 -4.74 4.62 7.78
N TYR A 26 -5.77 4.44 6.96
CA TYR A 26 -5.67 4.64 5.51
C TYR A 26 -6.29 5.97 5.12
N ALA A 27 -5.56 7.06 5.39
CA ALA A 27 -5.61 8.22 4.51
C ALA A 27 -4.80 7.85 3.26
N LEU A 28 -5.50 7.68 2.14
CA LEU A 28 -4.92 7.41 0.83
C LEU A 28 -3.91 8.51 0.46
N ASN A 29 -2.62 8.26 0.68
CA ASN A 29 -1.57 8.98 -0.03
C ASN A 29 -1.69 8.62 -1.51
N ARG A 30 -2.15 9.61 -2.30
CA ARG A 30 -2.14 9.61 -3.75
C ARG A 30 -0.69 9.69 -4.22
N ASP A 31 -0.09 8.54 -4.50
CA ASP A 31 1.04 8.44 -5.41
C ASP A 31 0.60 7.61 -6.62
N SER A 32 0.26 8.31 -7.70
CA SER A 32 -0.07 7.72 -8.99
C SER A 32 1.20 7.20 -9.67
N GLY A 33 1.62 5.99 -9.30
CA GLY A 33 2.61 5.22 -10.04
C GLY A 33 2.01 4.69 -11.36
N ILE A 34 1.87 5.55 -12.37
CA ILE A 34 1.60 5.16 -13.76
C ILE A 34 2.54 5.96 -14.68
N HIS A 35 3.71 5.40 -14.95
CA HIS A 35 4.46 5.73 -16.16
C HIS A 35 4.56 4.46 -17.01
N SER A 36 3.61 4.31 -17.93
CA SER A 36 3.70 3.34 -19.02
C SER A 36 4.81 3.76 -19.98
N GLY A 37 5.89 2.98 -20.03
CA GLY A 37 6.97 3.15 -20.98
C GLY A 37 6.51 2.96 -22.43
N THR A 38 6.63 4.03 -23.21
CA THR A 38 6.78 3.98 -24.67
C THR A 38 8.22 3.63 -25.00
N SER A 39 8.44 2.48 -25.64
CA SER A 39 9.69 2.17 -26.32
C SER A 39 9.77 2.96 -27.63
N ASN A 40 10.68 3.94 -27.72
CA ASN A 40 11.55 4.19 -28.88
C ASN A 40 12.56 5.35 -28.62
N SER A 41 13.85 5.01 -28.66
CA SER A 41 15.01 5.76 -29.19
C SER A 41 15.25 7.27 -28.86
N LEU A 42 16.29 7.49 -28.03
CA LEU A 42 17.37 8.51 -28.09
C LEU A 42 17.07 10.04 -28.06
N ARG A 43 17.71 10.66 -27.04
CA ARG A 43 18.47 11.95 -26.99
C ARG A 43 17.90 13.13 -26.17
N SER A 44 18.57 13.34 -25.01
CA SER A 44 18.94 14.60 -24.32
C SER A 44 17.90 15.67 -23.95
N GLY A 45 17.88 16.04 -22.65
CA GLY A 45 17.49 17.38 -22.18
C GLY A 45 16.81 17.38 -20.80
N LEU A 46 17.55 17.82 -19.77
CA LEU A 46 17.08 18.10 -18.41
C LEU A 46 16.11 19.30 -18.37
N SER A 47 15.10 19.28 -17.49
CA SER A 47 14.77 20.35 -16.51
C SER A 47 13.42 20.11 -15.80
N ASP A 48 13.43 20.42 -14.51
CA ASP A 48 12.33 20.37 -13.53
C ASP A 48 11.19 21.37 -13.82
N CYS A 49 10.00 21.12 -13.23
CA CYS A 49 9.32 22.10 -12.36
C CYS A 49 8.04 21.51 -11.72
N ASN A 50 7.98 21.65 -10.40
CA ASN A 50 6.78 21.64 -9.56
C ASN A 50 5.91 22.88 -9.85
N ASP A 51 4.59 22.74 -9.70
CA ASP A 51 3.69 23.64 -8.94
C ASP A 51 2.26 23.55 -9.46
N SER A 52 1.36 22.93 -8.68
CA SER A 52 -0.04 23.36 -8.49
C SER A 52 -0.81 22.37 -7.60
N GLU A 53 -0.56 22.40 -6.29
CA GLU A 53 -1.46 21.80 -5.28
C GLU A 53 -1.88 22.88 -4.27
N GLN A 54 -2.86 23.71 -4.64
CA GLN A 54 -3.68 24.43 -3.66
C GLN A 54 -5.08 24.59 -4.23
N SER A 55 -5.98 23.73 -3.76
CA SER A 55 -7.42 23.99 -3.57
C SER A 55 -8.12 22.63 -3.57
N PHE A 56 -8.45 22.07 -2.40
CA PHE A 56 -9.63 21.23 -2.15
C PHE A 56 -9.49 20.61 -0.74
N THR A 57 -9.77 21.41 0.29
CA THR A 57 -9.90 20.91 1.66
C THR A 57 -10.93 21.73 2.42
N THR A 58 -12.21 21.55 2.11
CA THR A 58 -13.31 21.88 3.04
C THR A 58 -14.56 21.14 2.60
N MET A 59 -15.32 20.62 3.58
CA MET A 59 -16.60 19.91 3.51
C MET A 59 -16.50 18.38 3.46
N MET A 60 -16.50 17.77 4.65
CA MET A 60 -17.41 16.68 5.06
C MET A 60 -16.97 16.15 6.44
N THR A 61 -17.37 16.84 7.50
CA THR A 61 -17.42 16.30 8.87
C THR A 61 -18.65 16.89 9.53
N ASN A 62 -19.76 16.14 9.59
CA ASN A 62 -20.81 16.22 10.61
C ASN A 62 -22.05 15.43 10.16
N SER A 63 -22.04 14.11 10.37
CA SER A 63 -23.27 13.32 10.58
C SER A 63 -22.95 11.84 10.78
N GLU A 64 -22.34 11.44 11.90
CA GLU A 64 -22.33 10.02 12.30
C GLU A 64 -21.85 9.76 13.75
N GLN A 65 -22.21 10.63 14.71
CA GLN A 65 -21.87 10.44 16.13
C GLN A 65 -23.06 10.51 17.10
N GLN A 66 -24.28 10.22 16.64
CA GLN A 66 -25.42 10.07 17.55
C GLN A 66 -26.28 8.87 17.20
N ARG A 67 -25.87 7.70 17.67
CA ARG A 67 -26.76 6.65 18.21
C ARG A 67 -25.89 5.55 18.80
N PHE A 68 -26.33 5.02 19.93
CA PHE A 68 -25.88 3.83 20.67
C PHE A 68 -25.37 4.11 22.09
N GLN A 69 -26.27 4.64 22.91
CA GLN A 69 -26.40 4.23 24.32
C GLN A 69 -27.88 3.94 24.58
N HIS A 70 -28.22 2.66 24.73
CA HIS A 70 -29.30 2.14 25.58
C HIS A 70 -29.45 0.62 25.34
N SER A 71 -29.11 -0.19 26.33
CA SER A 71 -30.05 -1.08 27.02
C SER A 71 -29.31 -2.23 27.71
N VAL A 72 -29.61 -2.38 29.00
CA VAL A 72 -29.15 -3.42 29.91
C VAL A 72 -30.24 -4.52 29.99
N ALA A 73 -29.77 -5.76 30.17
CA ALA A 73 -30.45 -6.94 30.72
C ALA A 73 -31.69 -7.54 30.01
N THR A 74 -31.63 -8.84 29.70
CA THR A 74 -32.27 -9.91 30.48
C THR A 74 -31.96 -11.33 29.94
N GLN A 75 -31.89 -12.23 30.92
CA GLN A 75 -31.79 -13.70 31.00
C GLN A 75 -32.11 -14.61 29.80
N GLY A 76 -31.42 -15.76 29.78
CA GLY A 76 -31.87 -17.00 29.15
C GLY A 76 -30.79 -18.07 28.97
N THR A 77 -30.57 -18.95 29.96
CA THR A 77 -29.95 -20.27 29.79
C THR A 77 -30.92 -21.21 29.04
N PRO A 78 -30.48 -22.16 28.19
CA PRO A 78 -30.13 -23.49 28.74
C PRO A 78 -29.09 -24.36 27.96
N HIS A 79 -28.59 -25.34 28.72
CA HIS A 79 -28.13 -26.70 28.39
C HIS A 79 -26.81 -27.01 27.67
N HIS A 80 -26.05 -27.85 28.40
CA HIS A 80 -24.80 -28.54 28.11
C HIS A 80 -24.84 -29.51 26.91
N HIS A 81 -23.77 -29.46 26.10
CA HIS A 81 -23.15 -30.67 25.56
C HIS A 81 -21.62 -30.61 25.69
N HIS A 82 -21.07 -31.66 26.28
CA HIS A 82 -19.65 -31.91 26.50
C HIS A 82 -18.91 -32.06 25.17
N SER A 83 -17.79 -31.37 25.04
CA SER A 83 -16.68 -31.76 24.15
C SER A 83 -15.38 -31.29 24.80
N GLN A 84 -14.53 -32.26 25.10
CA GLN A 84 -13.29 -32.13 25.86
C GLN A 84 -12.33 -31.13 25.18
N GLN A 85 -11.96 -30.07 25.91
CA GLN A 85 -10.81 -29.24 25.56
C GLN A 85 -9.55 -29.90 26.11
N HIS A 86 -8.65 -30.31 25.21
CA HIS A 86 -7.30 -30.69 25.54
C HIS A 86 -6.55 -29.49 26.16
N GLN A 87 -6.25 -29.59 27.45
CA GLN A 87 -5.26 -28.75 28.12
C GLN A 87 -3.85 -29.16 27.67
N PRO A 88 -2.91 -28.22 27.46
CA PRO A 88 -1.50 -28.58 27.30
C PRO A 88 -0.91 -29.10 28.63
N PRO A 89 0.09 -30.00 28.58
CA PRO A 89 0.60 -30.69 29.76
C PRO A 89 1.34 -29.73 30.70
N VAL A 90 1.03 -29.87 31.99
CA VAL A 90 1.74 -29.25 33.12
C VAL A 90 3.16 -29.84 33.20
N PRO A 91 4.24 -29.04 33.26
CA PRO A 91 5.58 -29.57 33.51
C PRO A 91 5.68 -30.15 34.94
N PRO A 92 6.45 -31.22 35.17
CA PRO A 92 6.61 -31.80 36.49
C PRO A 92 7.25 -30.78 37.46
N ARG A 93 6.62 -30.63 38.63
CA ARG A 93 7.20 -29.90 39.78
C ARG A 93 8.52 -30.56 40.17
N LEU A 94 9.62 -29.80 40.10
CA LEU A 94 10.85 -30.14 40.79
C LEU A 94 10.74 -29.72 42.27
N PRO A 95 11.42 -30.42 43.19
CA PRO A 95 11.30 -30.17 44.62
C PRO A 95 11.88 -28.80 44.98
N GLU A 96 11.08 -27.96 45.63
CA GLU A 96 11.55 -26.81 46.39
C GLU A 96 12.28 -27.34 47.62
N GLU A 97 13.61 -27.48 47.54
CA GLU A 97 14.53 -27.38 48.69
C GLU A 97 15.97 -27.61 48.20
N GLN A 98 16.88 -26.77 48.71
CA GLN A 98 18.35 -26.81 48.55
C GLN A 98 18.96 -26.06 47.35
N GLN A 99 18.87 -24.73 47.41
CA GLN A 99 20.02 -23.83 47.26
C GLN A 99 19.66 -22.47 47.88
N GLN A 100 19.66 -22.41 49.21
CA GLN A 100 19.81 -21.15 49.93
C GLN A 100 21.30 -20.76 49.79
N GLN A 101 21.61 -19.92 48.81
CA GLN A 101 22.74 -19.01 48.97
C GLN A 101 22.28 -17.97 49.99
N GLU A 102 23.02 -17.86 51.09
CA GLU A 102 22.77 -16.87 52.15
C GLU A 102 22.70 -15.48 51.54
N ILE A 103 21.49 -14.93 51.48
CA ILE A 103 21.27 -13.50 51.26
C ILE A 103 21.79 -12.80 52.51
N ASP A 104 22.64 -11.78 52.35
CA ASP A 104 23.21 -11.02 53.46
C ASP A 104 22.09 -10.56 54.44
N PRO A 105 22.24 -10.80 55.76
CA PRO A 105 21.27 -10.37 56.77
C PRO A 105 20.94 -8.87 56.74
N ASN A 106 21.78 -8.02 56.13
CA ASN A 106 21.47 -6.60 55.89
C ASN A 106 20.30 -6.38 54.91
N ILE A 107 20.10 -7.25 53.92
CA ILE A 107 19.03 -7.12 52.91
C ILE A 107 17.68 -7.55 53.51
N THR A 108 17.68 -8.52 54.42
CA THR A 108 16.45 -8.99 55.10
C THR A 108 15.91 -7.94 56.09
N MET A 109 16.78 -7.07 56.63
CA MET A 109 16.43 -5.91 57.46
C MET A 109 15.89 -4.69 56.69
N MET A 110 15.67 -4.78 55.37
CA MET A 110 15.10 -3.66 54.58
C MET A 110 13.57 -3.64 54.57
N SER A 111 12.90 -4.76 54.90
CA SER A 111 11.44 -4.90 54.77
C SER A 111 10.62 -4.33 55.94
N HIS A 112 11.25 -3.87 57.02
CA HIS A 112 10.55 -3.41 58.22
C HIS A 112 10.86 -1.94 58.50
N ARG A 113 10.00 -1.06 57.96
CA ARG A 113 9.86 0.39 58.23
C ARG A 113 11.16 1.21 58.14
N ARG A 114 11.58 1.53 56.91
CA ARG A 114 12.43 2.72 56.63
C ARG A 114 11.63 3.71 55.78
N GLU A 115 11.94 5.00 55.90
CA GLU A 115 11.38 6.04 55.01
C GLU A 115 11.83 5.74 53.57
N PRO A 116 10.94 5.81 52.55
CA PRO A 116 11.27 5.45 51.17
C PRO A 116 12.52 6.13 50.60
N GLY A 117 12.80 7.36 51.03
CA GLY A 117 13.97 8.13 50.60
C GLY A 117 15.33 7.58 51.08
N GLU A 118 15.37 6.98 52.28
CA GLU A 118 16.60 6.38 52.82
C GLU A 118 16.96 5.10 52.05
N MET A 119 15.96 4.27 51.79
CA MET A 119 16.11 3.04 51.00
C MET A 119 16.60 3.33 49.58
N ILE A 120 16.03 4.34 48.91
CA ILE A 120 16.44 4.73 47.55
C ILE A 120 17.90 5.19 47.51
N SER A 121 18.33 5.97 48.51
CA SER A 121 19.71 6.49 48.57
C SER A 121 20.73 5.36 48.75
N GLU A 122 20.41 4.38 49.59
CA GLU A 122 21.22 3.18 49.78
C GLU A 122 21.29 2.32 48.51
N LEU A 123 20.17 2.12 47.82
CA LEU A 123 20.14 1.39 46.54
C LEU A 123 20.98 2.06 45.46
N ILE A 124 20.96 3.40 45.37
CA ILE A 124 21.83 4.13 44.44
C ILE A 124 23.30 3.88 44.76
N SER A 125 23.67 3.84 46.04
CA SER A 125 25.05 3.52 46.45
C SER A 125 25.44 2.11 46.02
N LEU A 126 24.60 1.10 46.31
CA LEU A 126 24.88 -0.30 45.98
C LEU A 126 24.92 -0.56 44.47
N LEU A 127 24.06 0.10 43.68
CA LEU A 127 24.07 -0.02 42.21
C LEU A 127 25.31 0.62 41.57
N ASN A 128 25.99 1.53 42.27
CA ASN A 128 27.20 2.19 41.80
C ASN A 128 28.48 1.59 42.40
N ASP A 129 28.38 0.48 43.12
CA ASP A 129 29.54 -0.21 43.69
C ASP A 129 30.48 -0.75 42.60
N ASP A 130 31.75 -0.92 42.95
CA ASP A 130 32.77 -1.49 42.08
C ASP A 130 32.67 -3.02 42.02
N ASP A 131 32.12 -3.66 43.06
CA ASP A 131 31.90 -5.10 43.11
C ASP A 131 30.66 -5.51 42.30
N ARG A 132 30.89 -6.35 41.29
CA ARG A 132 29.83 -6.89 40.42
C ARG A 132 28.79 -7.72 41.17
N LEU A 133 29.18 -8.39 42.25
CA LEU A 133 28.25 -9.20 43.05
C LEU A 133 27.28 -8.29 43.81
N ILE A 134 27.79 -7.22 44.44
CA ILE A 134 26.97 -6.21 45.13
C ILE A 134 25.99 -5.56 44.15
N VAL A 135 26.47 -5.15 42.98
CA VAL A 135 25.60 -4.59 41.93
C VAL A 135 24.54 -5.61 41.49
N SER A 136 24.89 -6.88 41.35
CA SER A 136 23.96 -7.94 40.95
C SER A 136 22.87 -8.17 42.01
N GLU A 137 23.22 -8.19 43.29
CA GLU A 137 22.26 -8.32 44.39
C GLU A 137 21.34 -7.11 44.49
N ALA A 138 21.89 -5.89 44.35
CA ALA A 138 21.11 -4.66 44.32
C ALA A 138 20.11 -4.66 43.14
N VAL A 139 20.53 -5.09 41.95
CA VAL A 139 19.64 -5.23 40.78
C VAL A 139 18.52 -6.23 41.03
N MET A 140 18.82 -7.40 41.63
CA MET A 140 17.83 -8.42 41.97
C MET A 140 16.81 -7.91 42.99
N PHE A 141 17.25 -7.12 43.96
CA PHE A 141 16.36 -6.50 44.94
C PHE A 141 15.46 -5.46 44.28
N VAL A 142 16.00 -4.56 43.46
CA VAL A 142 15.21 -3.59 42.68
C VAL A 142 14.21 -4.29 41.75
N HIS A 143 14.62 -5.39 41.10
CA HIS A 143 13.74 -6.20 40.26
C HIS A 143 12.55 -6.76 41.05
N THR A 144 12.80 -7.26 42.25
CA THR A 144 11.76 -7.78 43.15
C THR A 144 10.78 -6.67 43.53
N LEU A 145 11.28 -5.50 43.96
CA LEU A 145 10.44 -4.34 44.33
C LEU A 145 9.57 -3.84 43.17
N VAL A 146 10.13 -3.72 41.96
CA VAL A 146 9.39 -3.29 40.78
C VAL A 146 8.32 -4.31 40.38
N LYS A 147 8.61 -5.61 40.53
CA LYS A 147 7.69 -6.69 40.23
C LYS A 147 6.53 -6.77 41.24
N GLU A 148 6.79 -6.55 42.52
CA GLU A 148 5.77 -6.52 43.58
C GLU A 148 4.79 -5.34 43.40
N GLY A 149 5.25 -4.22 42.84
CA GLY A 149 4.42 -3.07 42.53
C GLY A 149 4.19 -2.15 43.73
N GLY A 150 3.10 -1.38 43.71
CA GLY A 150 2.79 -0.38 44.75
C GLY A 150 3.58 0.93 44.62
N ASP A 151 3.60 1.71 45.71
CA ASP A 151 4.22 3.05 45.74
C ASP A 151 5.73 3.00 45.50
N ILE A 152 6.39 1.94 46.00
CA ILE A 152 7.84 1.76 45.85
C ILE A 152 8.28 1.67 44.38
N ARG A 153 7.44 1.05 43.53
CA ARG A 153 7.68 0.99 42.08
C ARG A 153 7.60 2.38 41.46
N LEU A 154 6.65 3.21 41.88
CA LEU A 154 6.51 4.58 41.39
C LEU A 154 7.69 5.44 41.84
N ASP A 155 8.17 5.25 43.08
CA ASP A 155 9.33 5.96 43.59
C ASP A 155 10.61 5.57 42.84
N ILE A 156 10.78 4.28 42.50
CA ILE A 156 11.88 3.80 41.64
C ILE A 156 11.78 4.41 40.23
N ILE A 157 10.59 4.39 39.61
CA ILE A 157 10.37 4.97 38.27
C ILE A 157 10.70 6.47 38.24
N ARG A 158 10.31 7.20 39.28
CA ARG A 158 10.53 8.65 39.38
C ARG A 158 11.96 9.02 39.74
N ASN A 159 12.75 8.06 40.23
CA ASN A 159 14.14 8.31 40.58
C ASN A 159 15.07 8.10 39.37
N ARG A 160 15.46 9.21 38.74
CA ARG A 160 16.35 9.21 37.57
C ARG A 160 17.71 8.54 37.83
N GLU A 161 18.29 8.71 39.02
CA GLU A 161 19.62 8.17 39.34
C GLU A 161 19.60 6.64 39.42
N ILE A 162 18.52 6.04 39.94
CA ILE A 162 18.34 4.57 39.90
C ILE A 162 18.32 4.09 38.44
N ILE A 163 17.52 4.71 37.58
CA ILE A 163 17.41 4.30 36.17
C ILE A 163 18.76 4.43 35.45
N ILE A 164 19.52 5.51 35.69
CA ILE A 164 20.86 5.69 35.14
C ILE A 164 21.83 4.61 35.64
N ALA A 165 21.80 4.29 36.94
CA ALA A 165 22.66 3.26 37.52
C ALA A 165 22.33 1.86 36.96
N LEU A 166 21.05 1.53 36.81
CA LEU A 166 20.59 0.29 36.18
C LEU A 166 21.03 0.21 34.71
N LEU A 167 20.91 1.29 33.93
CA LEU A 167 21.36 1.33 32.54
C LEU A 167 22.89 1.22 32.43
N ARG A 168 23.64 1.82 33.35
CA ARG A 168 25.09 1.66 33.42
C ARG A 168 25.49 0.21 33.70
N ALA A 169 24.80 -0.46 34.62
CA ALA A 169 25.01 -1.88 34.88
C ALA A 169 24.65 -2.73 33.63
N PHE A 170 23.58 -2.36 32.92
CA PHE A 170 23.12 -3.05 31.72
C PHE A 170 24.10 -2.95 30.55
N SER A 171 24.66 -1.77 30.30
CA SER A 171 25.64 -1.55 29.22
C SER A 171 27.03 -2.12 29.52
N LYS A 172 27.35 -2.45 30.79
CA LYS A 172 28.65 -3.01 31.19
C LYS A 172 28.76 -4.52 30.99
N ASP A 173 27.64 -5.23 30.89
CA ASP A 173 27.60 -6.69 30.74
C ASP A 173 27.58 -7.07 29.25
N SER A 174 28.31 -8.12 28.87
CA SER A 174 28.52 -8.49 27.45
C SER A 174 27.32 -9.18 26.80
N GLY A 175 26.10 -8.95 27.31
CA GLY A 175 24.86 -9.45 26.74
C GLY A 175 24.56 -10.93 27.00
N ASP A 176 25.44 -11.68 27.67
CA ASP A 176 25.36 -13.15 27.79
C ASP A 176 25.11 -13.67 29.21
N GLY A 177 25.04 -12.76 30.20
CA GLY A 177 24.97 -13.06 31.63
C GLY A 177 23.54 -13.11 32.21
N GLN A 178 23.43 -13.73 33.39
CA GLN A 178 22.21 -13.73 34.21
C GLN A 178 21.77 -12.30 34.59
N LEU A 179 22.74 -11.40 34.81
CA LEU A 179 22.47 -10.00 35.17
C LEU A 179 21.79 -9.24 34.02
N THR A 180 22.30 -9.37 32.78
CA THR A 180 21.65 -8.81 31.59
C THR A 180 20.19 -9.30 31.46
N TYR A 181 19.94 -10.58 31.71
CA TYR A 181 18.57 -11.13 31.66
C TYR A 181 17.64 -10.47 32.69
N VAL A 182 18.10 -10.31 33.94
CA VAL A 182 17.32 -9.67 35.01
C VAL A 182 17.06 -8.21 34.69
N LEU A 183 18.07 -7.48 34.21
CA LEU A 183 17.94 -6.07 33.81
C LEU A 183 17.01 -5.89 32.60
N ALA A 184 17.10 -6.75 31.59
CA ALA A 184 16.17 -6.72 30.46
C ALA A 184 14.72 -6.96 30.93
N SER A 185 14.53 -7.92 31.84
CA SER A 185 13.23 -8.17 32.48
C SER A 185 12.75 -6.96 33.29
N LEU A 186 13.65 -6.30 34.03
CA LEU A 186 13.37 -5.10 34.81
C LEU A 186 12.88 -3.95 33.92
N PHE A 187 13.62 -3.64 32.85
CA PHE A 187 13.21 -2.61 31.89
C PHE A 187 11.89 -2.95 31.21
N HIS A 188 11.64 -4.23 30.91
CA HIS A 188 10.34 -4.65 30.43
C HIS A 188 9.23 -4.33 31.43
N PHE A 189 9.37 -4.65 32.72
CA PHE A 189 8.36 -4.31 33.73
C PHE A 189 8.14 -2.81 33.87
N LEU A 190 9.21 -2.01 33.88
CA LEU A 190 9.11 -0.55 33.92
C LEU A 190 8.40 0.01 32.68
N SER A 191 8.65 -0.56 31.50
CA SER A 191 8.05 -0.14 30.23
C SER A 191 6.54 -0.36 30.14
N GLN A 192 5.94 -1.11 31.06
CA GLN A 192 4.49 -1.30 31.14
C GLN A 192 3.77 -0.06 31.69
N GLN A 193 4.52 0.93 32.22
CA GLN A 193 3.99 2.20 32.70
C GLN A 193 4.54 3.35 31.85
N GLN A 194 3.69 4.33 31.56
CA GLN A 194 4.08 5.49 30.76
C GLN A 194 5.23 6.28 31.41
N ASP A 195 5.17 6.51 32.73
CA ASP A 195 6.25 7.17 33.48
C ASP A 195 7.57 6.38 33.39
N GLY A 196 7.50 5.05 33.38
CA GLY A 196 8.68 4.18 33.25
C GLY A 196 9.31 4.28 31.86
N LEU A 197 8.51 4.35 30.80
CA LEU A 197 9.01 4.61 29.44
C LEU A 197 9.74 5.96 29.36
N PHE A 198 9.14 7.03 29.87
CA PHE A 198 9.77 8.35 29.88
C PHE A 198 11.08 8.35 30.68
N ALA A 199 11.10 7.75 31.87
CA ALA A 199 12.29 7.68 32.71
C ALA A 199 13.44 6.93 32.01
N ILE A 200 13.14 5.81 31.34
CA ILE A 200 14.14 5.05 30.56
C ILE A 200 14.63 5.88 29.36
N LEU A 201 13.74 6.56 28.65
CA LEU A 201 14.10 7.39 27.49
C LEU A 201 15.03 8.55 27.88
N GLU A 202 14.66 9.32 28.90
CA GLU A 202 15.43 10.48 29.39
C GLU A 202 16.81 10.10 29.95
N ALA A 203 16.98 8.83 30.33
CA ALA A 203 18.24 8.25 30.77
C ALA A 203 19.07 7.63 29.62
N GLY A 204 18.62 7.74 28.37
CA GLY A 204 19.33 7.19 27.20
C GLY A 204 19.14 5.69 26.98
N GLY A 205 18.07 5.11 27.53
CA GLY A 205 17.89 3.66 27.59
C GLY A 205 17.69 2.97 26.24
N ILE A 206 17.18 3.66 25.21
CA ILE A 206 17.00 3.07 23.87
C ILE A 206 18.34 2.63 23.27
N GLN A 207 19.40 3.43 23.39
CA GLN A 207 20.73 3.06 22.93
C GLN A 207 21.22 1.78 23.62
N ALA A 208 21.09 1.71 24.95
CA ALA A 208 21.52 0.56 25.75
C ALA A 208 20.74 -0.71 25.39
N LEU A 209 19.42 -0.60 25.19
CA LEU A 209 18.57 -1.70 24.73
C LEU A 209 19.01 -2.21 23.34
N LEU A 210 19.35 -1.32 22.41
CA LEU A 210 19.81 -1.71 21.08
C LEU A 210 21.20 -2.38 21.07
N GLN A 211 22.03 -2.17 22.10
CA GLN A 211 23.37 -2.78 22.20
C GLN A 211 23.34 -4.27 22.52
N VAL A 212 22.28 -4.75 23.19
CA VAL A 212 22.15 -6.16 23.62
C VAL A 212 21.25 -7.00 22.70
N LEU A 213 20.95 -6.51 21.49
CA LEU A 213 20.10 -7.25 20.54
C LEU A 213 20.78 -8.49 19.96
N ASP A 214 22.11 -8.59 20.03
CA ASP A 214 22.87 -9.77 19.60
C ASP A 214 22.84 -10.91 20.63
N SER A 215 22.25 -10.68 21.81
CA SER A 215 22.11 -11.65 22.91
C SER A 215 21.20 -12.85 22.60
N ARG A 216 21.05 -13.73 23.60
CA ARG A 216 20.14 -14.89 23.56
C ARG A 216 18.68 -14.47 23.43
N ASP A 217 17.88 -15.32 22.80
CA ASP A 217 16.46 -15.05 22.48
C ASP A 217 15.61 -14.64 23.70
N ASN A 218 15.88 -15.19 24.89
CA ASN A 218 15.16 -14.82 26.11
C ASN A 218 15.41 -13.36 26.55
N ILE A 219 16.62 -12.84 26.35
CA ILE A 219 16.98 -11.44 26.61
C ILE A 219 16.36 -10.56 25.52
N VAL A 220 16.57 -10.94 24.24
CA VAL A 220 16.05 -10.21 23.08
C VAL A 220 14.53 -10.08 23.13
N ASN A 221 13.81 -11.09 23.64
CA ASN A 221 12.35 -11.01 23.85
C ASN A 221 11.95 -9.84 24.75
N PHE A 222 12.60 -9.65 25.89
CA PHE A 222 12.31 -8.52 26.79
C PHE A 222 12.68 -7.19 26.16
N VAL A 223 13.84 -7.12 25.51
CA VAL A 223 14.34 -5.90 24.86
C VAL A 223 13.40 -5.47 23.73
N ILE A 224 13.05 -6.38 22.83
CA ILE A 224 12.11 -6.09 21.72
C ILE A 224 10.72 -5.75 22.24
N THR A 225 10.24 -6.41 23.30
CA THR A 225 8.96 -6.03 23.93
C THR A 225 9.01 -4.63 24.51
N THR A 226 10.13 -4.25 25.13
CA THR A 226 10.35 -2.90 25.67
C THR A 226 10.36 -1.85 24.56
N LEU A 227 11.11 -2.08 23.48
CA LEU A 227 11.15 -1.20 22.31
C LEU A 227 9.80 -1.13 21.58
N HIS A 228 9.03 -2.21 21.59
CA HIS A 228 7.67 -2.23 21.06
C HIS A 228 6.73 -1.34 21.88
N ASN A 229 6.82 -1.39 23.21
CA ASN A 229 6.05 -0.51 24.11
C ASN A 229 6.40 0.96 23.86
N PHE A 230 7.68 1.28 23.67
CA PHE A 230 8.13 2.61 23.24
C PHE A 230 7.44 3.07 21.95
N LEU A 231 7.44 2.23 20.91
CA LEU A 231 6.82 2.54 19.63
C LEU A 231 5.28 2.64 19.70
N ILE A 232 4.64 1.95 20.64
CA ILE A 232 3.19 2.07 20.85
C ILE A 232 2.85 3.40 21.51
N ILE A 233 3.52 3.73 22.62
CA ILE A 233 3.13 4.84 23.49
C ILE A 233 3.73 6.18 23.03
N LEU A 234 5.00 6.21 22.63
CA LEU A 234 5.73 7.43 22.25
C LEU A 234 5.84 7.63 20.73
N GLN A 235 5.44 6.64 19.93
CA GLN A 235 5.29 6.73 18.47
C GLN A 235 6.52 7.34 17.75
N ALA A 236 6.37 8.53 17.16
CA ALA A 236 7.39 9.20 16.38
C ALA A 236 8.64 9.60 17.19
N ASP A 237 8.49 9.89 18.49
CA ASP A 237 9.64 10.25 19.32
C ASP A 237 10.50 9.03 19.62
N ALA A 238 9.87 7.90 19.96
CA ALA A 238 10.57 6.62 20.08
C ALA A 238 11.20 6.17 18.75
N ALA A 239 10.47 6.28 17.64
CA ALA A 239 10.99 5.89 16.33
C ALA A 239 12.18 6.74 15.89
N ARG A 240 12.16 8.05 16.18
CA ARG A 240 13.31 8.94 15.94
C ARG A 240 14.52 8.52 16.75
N GLU A 241 14.34 8.26 18.04
CA GLU A 241 15.45 7.86 18.91
C GLU A 241 16.02 6.48 18.56
N ILE A 242 15.16 5.51 18.21
CA ILE A 242 15.60 4.20 17.74
C ILE A 242 16.42 4.35 16.44
N GLU A 243 15.98 5.21 15.52
CA GLU A 243 16.68 5.41 14.24
C GLU A 243 18.00 6.16 14.39
N ASN A 244 18.13 7.09 15.36
CA ASN A 244 19.40 7.75 15.70
C ASN A 244 20.54 6.74 15.98
N PHE A 245 20.19 5.51 16.38
CA PHE A 245 21.13 4.41 16.63
C PHE A 245 20.99 3.25 15.65
N HIS A 246 20.47 3.51 14.44
CA HIS A 246 20.28 2.54 13.36
C HIS A 246 19.45 1.31 13.79
N GLY A 247 18.46 1.51 14.66
CA GLY A 247 17.66 0.42 15.21
C GLY A 247 16.84 -0.33 14.16
N THR A 248 16.41 0.32 13.06
CA THR A 248 15.73 -0.39 11.96
C THR A 248 16.63 -1.45 11.31
N GLU A 249 17.92 -1.14 11.09
CA GLU A 249 18.88 -2.09 10.53
C GLU A 249 19.10 -3.28 11.49
N LYS A 250 19.26 -3.00 12.79
CA LYS A 250 19.35 -4.03 13.83
C LYS A 250 18.08 -4.89 13.90
N PHE A 251 16.89 -4.31 13.72
CA PHE A 251 15.66 -5.11 13.68
C PHE A 251 15.62 -6.03 12.46
N VAL A 252 16.13 -5.58 11.31
CA VAL A 252 16.22 -6.44 10.11
C VAL A 252 17.19 -7.60 10.32
N SER A 253 18.33 -7.39 10.98
CA SER A 253 19.31 -8.48 11.23
C SER A 253 18.77 -9.59 12.14
N LEU A 254 17.75 -9.30 12.95
CA LEU A 254 17.08 -10.28 13.83
C LEU A 254 16.03 -11.15 13.12
N LEU A 255 15.74 -10.91 11.84
CA LEU A 255 14.73 -11.68 11.10
C LEU A 255 15.15 -13.14 10.81
N ASP A 256 16.43 -13.50 10.99
CA ASP A 256 16.90 -14.90 10.88
C ASP A 256 16.60 -15.77 12.10
N ARG A 257 16.04 -15.20 13.17
CA ARG A 257 15.62 -15.95 14.37
C ARG A 257 14.40 -16.83 14.06
N SER A 258 14.19 -17.90 14.84
CA SER A 258 13.13 -18.90 14.56
C SER A 258 11.87 -18.78 15.43
N ASN A 259 11.88 -17.90 16.44
CA ASN A 259 10.76 -17.77 17.38
C ASN A 259 9.63 -16.91 16.79
N ASP A 260 8.53 -17.54 16.38
CA ASP A 260 7.37 -16.89 15.78
C ASP A 260 6.81 -15.71 16.61
N LYS A 261 6.83 -15.79 17.95
CA LYS A 261 6.32 -14.70 18.83
C LYS A 261 7.26 -13.50 18.80
N LEU A 262 8.56 -13.74 18.86
CA LEU A 262 9.58 -12.69 18.74
C LEU A 262 9.48 -12.01 17.38
N LEU A 263 9.45 -12.81 16.31
CA LEU A 263 9.31 -12.31 14.94
C LEU A 263 8.02 -11.50 14.77
N THR A 264 6.94 -11.86 15.47
CA THR A 264 5.68 -11.10 15.42
C THR A 264 5.87 -9.69 15.98
N LEU A 265 6.50 -9.56 17.16
CA LEU A 265 6.81 -8.26 17.75
C LEU A 265 7.79 -7.48 16.88
N LEU A 266 8.85 -8.13 16.40
CA LEU A 266 9.88 -7.54 15.57
C LEU A 266 9.33 -6.97 14.26
N THR A 267 8.48 -7.73 13.57
CA THR A 267 7.85 -7.28 12.31
C THR A 267 6.83 -6.17 12.54
N ASP A 268 6.13 -6.15 13.69
CA ASP A 268 5.27 -5.04 14.07
C ASP A 268 6.08 -3.78 14.45
N CYS A 269 7.25 -3.93 15.10
CA CYS A 269 8.20 -2.84 15.33
C CYS A 269 8.67 -2.24 14.00
N LEU A 270 9.10 -3.07 13.04
CA LEU A 270 9.52 -2.60 11.71
C LEU A 270 8.38 -1.84 10.98
N HIS A 271 7.14 -2.33 11.08
CA HIS A 271 5.98 -1.63 10.54
C HIS A 271 5.78 -0.26 11.22
N LYS A 272 5.83 -0.20 12.56
CA LYS A 272 5.71 1.07 13.31
C LYS A 272 6.84 2.04 12.98
N MET A 273 8.09 1.57 12.89
CA MET A 273 9.24 2.37 12.44
C MET A 273 8.95 3.00 11.08
N ALA A 274 8.46 2.22 10.11
CA ALA A 274 8.11 2.74 8.79
C ALA A 274 6.92 3.71 8.78
N CYS A 275 5.97 3.58 9.71
CA CYS A 275 4.84 4.50 9.86
C CYS A 275 5.24 5.82 10.49
N TYR A 276 6.16 5.80 11.46
CA TYR A 276 6.47 6.95 12.30
C TYR A 276 7.77 7.68 11.93
N ASN A 277 8.65 7.05 11.14
CA ASN A 277 9.94 7.60 10.74
C ASN A 277 10.20 7.42 9.23
N GLN A 278 10.44 8.52 8.51
CA GLN A 278 10.65 8.51 7.06
C GLN A 278 11.99 7.89 6.64
N GLU A 279 13.05 8.06 7.45
CA GLU A 279 14.36 7.46 7.18
C GLU A 279 14.28 5.93 7.28
N ALA A 280 13.64 5.42 8.34
CA ALA A 280 13.37 4.00 8.53
C ALA A 280 12.51 3.44 7.39
N LYS A 281 11.46 4.15 6.98
CA LYS A 281 10.63 3.78 5.82
C LYS A 281 11.47 3.68 4.55
N ALA A 282 12.28 4.69 4.27
CA ALA A 282 13.12 4.75 3.08
C ALA A 282 14.23 3.69 3.09
N PHE A 283 14.75 3.33 4.26
CA PHE A 283 15.67 2.21 4.45
C PHE A 283 14.99 0.88 4.08
N LEU A 284 13.79 0.62 4.63
CA LEU A 284 13.05 -0.62 4.36
C LEU A 284 12.63 -0.76 2.88
N GLN A 285 12.26 0.34 2.22
CA GLN A 285 11.96 0.40 0.79
C GLN A 285 13.17 0.14 -0.12
N ARG A 286 14.39 0.22 0.42
CA ARG A 286 15.65 -0.08 -0.27
C ARG A 286 16.26 -1.42 0.17
N SER A 287 15.74 -2.03 1.24
CA SER A 287 16.33 -3.23 1.83
C SER A 287 15.88 -4.51 1.11
N GLU A 288 16.74 -4.98 0.21
CA GLU A 288 16.57 -6.27 -0.46
C GLU A 288 16.58 -7.44 0.54
N ILE A 289 17.50 -7.39 1.51
CA ILE A 289 17.67 -8.39 2.57
C ILE A 289 16.39 -8.54 3.37
N CYS A 290 15.80 -7.43 3.84
CA CYS A 290 14.54 -7.46 4.58
C CYS A 290 13.42 -8.17 3.78
N SER A 291 13.27 -7.83 2.50
CA SER A 291 12.25 -8.44 1.64
C SER A 291 12.43 -9.95 1.50
N GLN A 292 13.67 -10.44 1.39
CA GLN A 292 13.98 -11.87 1.28
C GLN A 292 13.69 -12.63 2.58
N HIS A 293 14.10 -12.11 3.75
CA HIS A 293 13.80 -12.75 5.03
C HIS A 293 12.29 -12.83 5.26
N LEU A 294 11.56 -11.74 5.05
CA LEU A 294 10.12 -11.72 5.25
C LEU A 294 9.38 -12.70 4.33
N LEU A 295 9.81 -12.88 3.07
CA LEU A 295 9.23 -13.86 2.16
C LEU A 295 9.50 -15.29 2.65
N ARG A 296 10.73 -15.58 3.07
CA ARG A 296 11.13 -16.88 3.62
C ARG A 296 10.31 -17.24 4.87
N ILE A 297 10.12 -16.28 5.78
CA ILE A 297 9.31 -16.47 6.98
C ILE A 297 7.84 -16.67 6.59
N MET A 298 7.29 -15.83 5.69
CA MET A 298 5.90 -15.93 5.24
C MET A 298 5.56 -17.26 4.55
N ASP A 299 6.52 -17.86 3.84
CA ASP A 299 6.30 -19.16 3.18
C ASP A 299 6.30 -20.35 4.14
N SER A 300 7.03 -20.23 5.25
CA SER A 300 7.26 -21.33 6.22
C SER A 300 6.37 -21.27 7.46
N THR A 301 6.03 -20.07 7.95
CA THR A 301 5.27 -19.93 9.20
C THR A 301 3.81 -20.36 9.06
N LYS A 302 3.25 -20.88 10.15
CA LYS A 302 1.82 -21.18 10.31
C LYS A 302 1.15 -20.26 11.32
N TYR A 303 1.89 -19.31 11.89
CA TYR A 303 1.40 -18.44 12.95
C TYR A 303 0.67 -17.23 12.37
N ASP A 304 -0.66 -17.21 12.47
CA ASP A 304 -1.50 -16.18 11.85
C ASP A 304 -1.16 -14.74 12.30
N LYS A 305 -0.73 -14.56 13.56
CA LYS A 305 -0.33 -13.23 14.04
C LYS A 305 0.94 -12.73 13.34
N LEU A 306 1.92 -13.61 13.12
CA LEU A 306 3.14 -13.30 12.38
C LEU A 306 2.84 -13.04 10.89
N LEU A 307 1.99 -13.86 10.27
CA LEU A 307 1.55 -13.62 8.89
C LEU A 307 0.88 -12.24 8.76
N LEU A 308 0.06 -11.85 9.74
CA LEU A 308 -0.59 -10.54 9.77
C LEU A 308 0.43 -9.41 9.84
N THR A 309 1.39 -9.45 10.78
CA THR A 309 2.38 -8.37 10.94
C THR A 309 3.31 -8.27 9.73
N ILE A 310 3.79 -9.40 9.21
CA ILE A 310 4.58 -9.42 7.96
C ILE A 310 3.77 -8.84 6.79
N SER A 311 2.49 -9.26 6.64
CA SER A 311 1.65 -8.77 5.54
C SER A 311 1.47 -7.25 5.59
N LYS A 312 1.35 -6.63 6.77
CA LYS A 312 1.22 -5.17 6.89
C LYS A 312 2.45 -4.42 6.41
N LEU A 313 3.64 -5.00 6.61
CA LEU A 313 4.92 -4.37 6.25
C LEU A 313 5.21 -4.46 4.75
N PHE A 314 4.79 -5.54 4.08
CA PHE A 314 5.10 -5.77 2.67
C PHE A 314 4.60 -4.70 1.68
N PRO A 315 3.40 -4.10 1.82
CA PRO A 315 2.98 -2.97 0.99
C PRO A 315 3.95 -1.79 1.03
N ILE A 316 4.56 -1.51 2.20
CA ILE A 316 5.57 -0.47 2.35
C ILE A 316 6.83 -0.85 1.56
N ILE A 317 7.36 -2.05 1.78
CA ILE A 317 8.59 -2.53 1.11
C ILE A 317 8.41 -2.60 -0.41
N SER A 318 7.28 -3.15 -0.88
CA SER A 318 7.00 -3.33 -2.32
C SER A 318 6.73 -2.02 -3.07
N SER A 319 6.40 -0.94 -2.37
CA SER A 319 6.35 0.42 -2.95
C SER A 319 7.72 1.06 -3.17
N GLY A 320 8.80 0.37 -2.76
CA GLY A 320 10.17 0.83 -2.87
C GLY A 320 10.78 0.72 -4.26
N THR A 321 12.11 0.59 -4.29
CA THR A 321 12.89 0.68 -5.54
C THR A 321 12.62 -0.47 -6.51
N ILE A 322 12.91 -0.25 -7.80
CA ILE A 322 12.86 -1.31 -8.83
C ILE A 322 13.75 -2.50 -8.45
N SER A 323 14.91 -2.26 -7.79
CA SER A 323 15.80 -3.34 -7.34
C SER A 323 15.09 -4.23 -6.32
N THR A 324 14.52 -3.63 -5.28
CA THR A 324 13.75 -4.35 -4.24
C THR A 324 12.56 -5.11 -4.83
N LYS A 325 11.80 -4.51 -5.76
CA LYS A 325 10.72 -5.20 -6.47
C LYS A 325 11.22 -6.43 -7.24
N LYS A 326 12.34 -6.31 -7.96
CA LYS A 326 12.96 -7.44 -8.68
C LYS A 326 13.44 -8.52 -7.73
N THR A 327 14.01 -8.16 -6.58
CA THR A 327 14.41 -9.13 -5.55
C THR A 327 13.21 -9.91 -5.02
N ILE A 328 12.08 -9.26 -4.77
CA ILE A 328 10.83 -9.93 -4.38
C ILE A 328 10.39 -10.93 -5.46
N LEU A 329 10.46 -10.55 -6.75
CA LEU A 329 10.09 -11.44 -7.86
C LEU A 329 11.05 -12.64 -7.98
N GLN A 330 12.36 -12.41 -7.85
CA GLN A 330 13.39 -13.46 -7.90
C GLN A 330 13.28 -14.46 -6.74
N ALA A 331 12.76 -14.02 -5.60
CA ALA A 331 12.51 -14.85 -4.43
C ALA A 331 11.12 -15.55 -4.45
N ASN A 332 10.54 -15.77 -5.65
CA ASN A 332 9.21 -16.36 -5.84
C ASN A 332 8.08 -15.62 -5.10
N GLY A 333 8.23 -14.30 -4.89
CA GLY A 333 7.31 -13.52 -4.07
C GLY A 333 5.86 -13.56 -4.56
N ILE A 334 5.63 -13.59 -5.87
CA ILE A 334 4.26 -13.71 -6.42
C ILE A 334 3.60 -15.03 -5.99
N GLU A 335 4.30 -16.16 -6.12
CA GLU A 335 3.77 -17.48 -5.77
C GLU A 335 3.48 -17.58 -4.26
N ILE A 336 4.41 -17.09 -3.42
CA ILE A 336 4.24 -17.07 -1.97
C ILE A 336 3.03 -16.21 -1.57
N LEU A 337 2.91 -15.01 -2.13
CA LEU A 337 1.80 -14.10 -1.85
C LEU A 337 0.47 -14.66 -2.37
N GLU A 338 0.44 -15.27 -3.55
CA GLU A 338 -0.74 -15.93 -4.11
C GLU A 338 -1.22 -17.09 -3.21
N LYS A 339 -0.29 -17.93 -2.75
CA LYS A 339 -0.57 -19.00 -1.79
C LYS A 339 -1.26 -18.45 -0.54
N GLN A 340 -0.79 -17.32 0.00
CA GLN A 340 -1.41 -16.68 1.15
C GLN A 340 -2.77 -16.06 0.83
N ILE A 341 -2.93 -15.41 -0.34
CA ILE A 341 -4.21 -14.89 -0.83
C ILE A 341 -5.25 -16.00 -0.88
N ASN A 342 -4.90 -17.18 -1.38
CA ASN A 342 -5.82 -18.30 -1.53
C ASN A 342 -6.12 -19.02 -0.21
N LYS A 343 -5.15 -19.15 0.68
CA LYS A 343 -5.28 -19.93 1.92
C LYS A 343 -5.88 -19.15 3.09
N THR A 344 -5.59 -17.86 3.20
CA THR A 344 -5.92 -17.10 4.42
C THR A 344 -7.43 -16.94 4.60
N LYS A 345 -7.89 -16.96 5.84
CA LYS A 345 -9.26 -16.54 6.22
C LYS A 345 -9.33 -15.06 6.60
N SER A 346 -8.18 -14.43 6.84
CA SER A 346 -8.11 -13.03 7.25
C SER A 346 -8.20 -12.10 6.04
N ILE A 347 -9.25 -11.29 6.00
CA ILE A 347 -9.40 -10.26 4.96
C ILE A 347 -8.25 -9.25 4.98
N ARG A 348 -7.68 -8.96 6.15
CA ARG A 348 -6.55 -8.05 6.32
C ARG A 348 -5.29 -8.59 5.64
N ILE A 349 -4.96 -9.87 5.87
CA ILE A 349 -3.82 -10.54 5.22
C ILE A 349 -4.03 -10.56 3.70
N ARG A 350 -5.23 -10.96 3.25
CA ARG A 350 -5.55 -11.02 1.82
C ARG A 350 -5.36 -9.67 1.13
N ARG A 351 -5.92 -8.59 1.69
CA ARG A 351 -5.80 -7.23 1.15
C ARG A 351 -4.35 -6.76 1.10
N ASN A 352 -3.58 -6.99 2.16
CA ASN A 352 -2.17 -6.65 2.22
C ASN A 352 -1.32 -7.40 1.17
N CYS A 353 -1.56 -8.70 1.00
CA CYS A 353 -0.90 -9.49 -0.04
C CYS A 353 -1.27 -8.98 -1.44
N LEU A 354 -2.54 -8.67 -1.70
CA LEU A 354 -2.98 -8.10 -2.98
C LEU A 354 -2.35 -6.73 -3.28
N LEU A 355 -2.27 -5.84 -2.27
CA LEU A 355 -1.57 -4.56 -2.40
C LEU A 355 -0.10 -4.77 -2.77
N THR A 356 0.56 -5.75 -2.14
CA THR A 356 1.95 -6.10 -2.40
C THR A 356 2.13 -6.62 -3.83
N VAL A 357 1.29 -7.56 -4.27
CA VAL A 357 1.31 -8.08 -5.66
C VAL A 357 1.05 -6.96 -6.67
N ARG A 358 0.11 -6.05 -6.39
CA ARG A 358 -0.16 -4.88 -7.22
C ARG A 358 1.09 -4.02 -7.40
N ASN A 359 1.78 -3.70 -6.31
CA ASN A 359 2.97 -2.86 -6.31
C ASN A 359 4.15 -3.45 -7.10
N ILE A 360 4.27 -4.78 -7.21
CA ILE A 360 5.35 -5.45 -7.96
C ILE A 360 4.93 -5.92 -9.36
N SER A 361 3.64 -5.92 -9.68
CA SER A 361 3.09 -6.48 -10.92
C SER A 361 3.57 -5.77 -12.20
N ASP A 362 3.94 -4.49 -12.11
CA ASP A 362 4.54 -3.71 -13.20
C ASP A 362 5.91 -4.26 -13.63
N GLN A 363 6.65 -4.85 -12.69
CA GLN A 363 7.92 -5.51 -12.97
C GLN A 363 7.75 -6.98 -13.40
N ALA A 364 6.53 -7.52 -13.32
CA ALA A 364 6.20 -8.92 -13.61
C ALA A 364 5.62 -9.16 -15.01
N ILE A 365 5.54 -8.12 -15.86
CA ILE A 365 4.92 -8.15 -17.19
C ILE A 365 5.40 -9.31 -18.07
N ARG A 366 6.68 -9.69 -17.95
CA ARG A 366 7.31 -10.73 -18.78
C ARG A 366 7.42 -12.10 -18.10
N LEU A 367 6.91 -12.25 -16.88
CA LEU A 367 6.92 -13.54 -16.19
C LEU A 367 5.91 -14.51 -16.82
N LYS A 368 6.26 -15.80 -16.78
CA LYS A 368 5.40 -16.93 -17.18
C LYS A 368 4.78 -17.55 -15.94
N GLY A 369 3.76 -18.41 -16.11
CA GLY A 369 3.15 -19.13 -15.00
C GLY A 369 2.16 -18.30 -14.18
N MET A 370 1.63 -17.21 -14.74
CA MET A 370 0.69 -16.32 -14.03
C MET A 370 -0.77 -16.81 -14.11
N GLU A 371 -1.03 -17.95 -14.73
CA GLU A 371 -2.37 -18.49 -14.97
C GLU A 371 -3.16 -18.69 -13.66
N SER A 372 -2.53 -19.29 -12.64
CA SER A 372 -3.16 -19.51 -11.32
C SER A 372 -3.55 -18.17 -10.67
N LEU A 373 -2.62 -17.20 -10.68
CA LEU A 373 -2.88 -15.87 -10.13
C LEU A 373 -4.01 -15.18 -10.89
N ILE A 374 -3.98 -15.17 -12.22
CA ILE A 374 -5.04 -14.55 -13.05
C ILE A 374 -6.40 -15.16 -12.74
N GLN A 375 -6.48 -16.49 -12.59
CA GLN A 375 -7.72 -17.17 -12.19
C GLN A 375 -8.20 -16.72 -10.81
N THR A 376 -7.30 -16.63 -9.84
CA THR A 376 -7.58 -16.11 -8.49
C THR A 376 -8.11 -14.68 -8.53
N LEU A 377 -7.47 -13.78 -9.29
CA LEU A 377 -7.86 -12.38 -9.41
C LEU A 377 -9.25 -12.24 -10.04
N ILE A 378 -9.54 -13.00 -11.10
CA ILE A 378 -10.88 -13.02 -11.72
C ILE A 378 -11.95 -13.50 -10.74
N GLN A 379 -11.66 -14.46 -9.86
CA GLN A 379 -12.60 -14.88 -8.82
C GLN A 379 -12.82 -13.76 -7.78
N LEU A 380 -11.77 -13.04 -7.40
CA LEU A 380 -11.86 -11.93 -6.42
C LEU A 380 -12.72 -10.75 -6.94
N LEU A 381 -12.78 -10.55 -8.26
CA LEU A 381 -13.67 -9.56 -8.88
C LEU A 381 -15.17 -9.85 -8.65
N LEU A 382 -15.53 -11.09 -8.27
CA LEU A 382 -16.92 -11.49 -7.99
C LEU A 382 -17.31 -11.33 -6.51
N THR A 383 -16.41 -10.79 -5.68
CA THR A 383 -16.66 -10.57 -4.25
C THR A 383 -17.12 -9.13 -3.99
N ASP A 384 -17.60 -8.85 -2.77
CA ASP A 384 -17.98 -7.49 -2.35
C ASP A 384 -16.81 -6.70 -1.71
N ASP A 385 -15.60 -7.29 -1.65
CA ASP A 385 -14.45 -6.61 -1.07
C ASP A 385 -13.82 -5.63 -2.08
N ILE A 386 -14.27 -4.37 -2.03
CA ILE A 386 -13.79 -3.27 -2.89
C ILE A 386 -12.27 -3.17 -2.95
N VAL A 387 -11.56 -3.40 -1.83
CA VAL A 387 -10.09 -3.33 -1.82
C VAL A 387 -9.49 -4.47 -2.63
N SER A 388 -10.03 -5.69 -2.49
CA SER A 388 -9.60 -6.84 -3.28
C SER A 388 -9.94 -6.66 -4.76
N ILE A 389 -11.11 -6.13 -5.10
CA ILE A 389 -11.51 -5.83 -6.49
C ILE A 389 -10.54 -4.83 -7.11
N THR A 390 -10.31 -3.69 -6.43
CA THR A 390 -9.42 -2.61 -6.88
C THR A 390 -8.00 -3.11 -7.11
N CYS A 391 -7.46 -3.90 -6.18
CA CYS A 391 -6.14 -4.50 -6.38
C CYS A 391 -6.14 -5.49 -7.53
N SER A 392 -7.18 -6.31 -7.68
CA SER A 392 -7.26 -7.34 -8.72
C SER A 392 -7.29 -6.74 -10.12
N VAL A 393 -8.10 -5.71 -10.37
CA VAL A 393 -8.10 -5.02 -11.67
C VAL A 393 -6.77 -4.32 -11.95
N GLY A 394 -6.12 -3.74 -10.93
CA GLY A 394 -4.80 -3.13 -11.07
C GLY A 394 -3.71 -4.16 -11.44
N ILE A 395 -3.72 -5.33 -10.79
CA ILE A 395 -2.78 -6.41 -11.11
C ILE A 395 -3.05 -6.95 -12.52
N LEU A 396 -4.30 -7.22 -12.87
CA LEU A 396 -4.68 -7.70 -14.20
C LEU A 396 -4.29 -6.72 -15.31
N ASN A 397 -4.44 -5.41 -15.07
CA ASN A 397 -4.02 -4.37 -16.00
C ASN A 397 -2.53 -4.48 -16.34
N ASN A 398 -1.68 -4.63 -15.32
CA ASN A 398 -0.24 -4.79 -15.49
C ASN A 398 0.12 -6.13 -16.14
N LEU A 399 -0.43 -7.25 -15.65
CA LEU A 399 -0.10 -8.59 -16.15
C LEU A 399 -0.56 -8.84 -17.60
N THR A 400 -1.59 -8.12 -18.07
CA THR A 400 -2.05 -8.20 -19.47
C THR A 400 -1.37 -7.21 -20.40
N CYS A 401 -0.65 -6.22 -19.87
CA CYS A 401 0.12 -5.29 -20.67
C CYS A 401 1.23 -6.05 -21.42
N ASP A 402 1.25 -5.98 -22.75
CA ASP A 402 2.27 -6.61 -23.61
C ASP A 402 2.60 -8.10 -23.35
N ASN A 403 1.67 -8.88 -22.78
CA ASN A 403 1.86 -10.32 -22.52
C ASN A 403 0.78 -11.16 -23.21
N GLN A 404 1.13 -11.78 -24.33
CA GLN A 404 0.18 -12.55 -25.15
C GLN A 404 -0.39 -13.78 -24.41
N THR A 405 0.42 -14.47 -23.62
CA THR A 405 0.01 -15.66 -22.85
C THR A 405 -1.06 -15.30 -21.82
N ASN A 406 -0.83 -14.24 -21.04
CA ASN A 406 -1.77 -13.79 -20.01
C ASN A 406 -3.07 -13.27 -20.62
N LYS A 407 -2.99 -12.52 -21.73
CA LYS A 407 -4.18 -12.05 -22.47
C LYS A 407 -5.04 -13.22 -22.95
N ARG A 408 -4.40 -14.20 -23.61
CA ARG A 408 -5.06 -15.42 -24.11
C ARG A 408 -5.72 -16.19 -22.95
N PHE A 409 -4.98 -16.41 -21.87
CA PHE A 409 -5.52 -17.13 -20.71
C PHE A 409 -6.74 -16.42 -20.09
N LEU A 410 -6.69 -15.09 -19.93
CA LEU A 410 -7.82 -14.30 -19.40
C LEU A 410 -9.08 -14.49 -20.26
N VAL A 411 -8.94 -14.46 -21.59
CA VAL A 411 -10.07 -14.70 -22.51
C VAL A 411 -10.61 -16.12 -22.35
N LYS A 412 -9.73 -17.12 -22.33
CA LYS A 412 -10.09 -18.54 -22.18
C LYS A 412 -10.91 -18.83 -20.90
N ILE A 413 -10.65 -18.12 -19.80
CA ILE A 413 -11.38 -18.30 -18.54
C ILE A 413 -12.62 -17.39 -18.40
N ASN A 414 -13.14 -16.86 -19.51
CA ASN A 414 -14.27 -15.91 -19.54
C ASN A 414 -14.03 -14.61 -18.75
N GLY A 415 -12.77 -14.18 -18.59
CA GLY A 415 -12.43 -12.97 -17.84
C GLY A 415 -13.06 -11.70 -18.42
N ILE A 416 -13.35 -11.66 -19.72
CA ILE A 416 -14.08 -10.55 -20.37
C ILE A 416 -15.45 -10.32 -19.70
N GLN A 417 -16.20 -11.39 -19.44
CA GLN A 417 -17.51 -11.31 -18.82
C GLN A 417 -17.41 -10.77 -17.39
N THR A 418 -16.45 -11.26 -16.62
CA THR A 418 -16.23 -10.80 -15.25
C THR A 418 -15.82 -9.34 -15.21
N LEU A 419 -14.91 -8.90 -16.08
CA LEU A 419 -14.49 -7.49 -16.18
C LEU A 419 -15.66 -6.57 -16.53
N ILE A 420 -16.51 -6.94 -17.50
CA ILE A 420 -17.70 -6.16 -17.85
C ILE A 420 -18.64 -6.04 -16.65
N LYS A 421 -18.93 -7.16 -15.96
CA LYS A 421 -19.77 -7.14 -14.74
C LYS A 421 -19.17 -6.25 -13.65
N THR A 422 -17.87 -6.36 -13.42
CA THR A 422 -17.14 -5.54 -12.43
C THR A 422 -17.31 -4.06 -12.73
N ILE A 423 -17.10 -3.65 -13.98
CA ILE A 423 -17.28 -2.27 -14.42
C ILE A 423 -18.72 -1.81 -14.21
N LEU A 424 -19.72 -2.61 -14.59
CA LEU A 424 -21.14 -2.28 -14.41
C LEU A 424 -21.55 -2.13 -12.94
N GLN A 425 -20.96 -2.92 -12.04
CA GLN A 425 -21.27 -2.92 -10.61
C GLN A 425 -20.47 -1.88 -9.82
N SER A 426 -19.37 -1.36 -10.39
CA SER A 426 -18.48 -0.42 -9.70
C SER A 426 -19.10 0.97 -9.45
N GLY A 427 -20.15 1.34 -10.19
CA GLY A 427 -20.77 2.66 -10.13
C GLY A 427 -19.89 3.70 -10.83
N GLU A 428 -19.43 4.71 -10.08
CA GLU A 428 -18.53 5.78 -10.56
C GLU A 428 -17.10 5.66 -9.99
N LYS A 429 -16.72 4.48 -9.46
CA LYS A 429 -15.40 4.24 -8.85
C LYS A 429 -14.31 4.11 -9.94
N GLU A 430 -13.70 5.24 -10.30
CA GLU A 430 -12.68 5.30 -11.35
C GLU A 430 -11.48 4.39 -11.07
N GLU A 431 -11.11 4.20 -9.80
CA GLU A 431 -10.04 3.30 -9.36
C GLU A 431 -10.30 1.82 -9.70
N ILE A 432 -11.54 1.46 -10.06
CA ILE A 432 -11.91 0.15 -10.60
C ILE A 432 -12.13 0.22 -12.11
N ILE A 433 -12.86 1.24 -12.58
CA ILE A 433 -13.29 1.36 -13.99
C ILE A 433 -12.09 1.53 -14.93
N GLU A 434 -11.18 2.46 -14.63
CA GLU A 434 -10.01 2.75 -15.46
C GLU A 434 -9.13 1.51 -15.68
N PRO A 435 -8.64 0.81 -14.64
CA PRO A 435 -7.77 -0.34 -14.84
C PRO A 435 -8.50 -1.53 -15.48
N ALA A 436 -9.80 -1.70 -15.22
CA ALA A 436 -10.60 -2.73 -15.87
C ALA A 436 -10.78 -2.46 -17.37
N LEU A 437 -11.03 -1.20 -17.76
CA LEU A 437 -11.08 -0.78 -19.17
C LEU A 437 -9.72 -0.95 -19.85
N CYS A 438 -8.62 -0.59 -19.18
CA CYS A 438 -7.28 -0.81 -19.69
C CYS A 438 -6.99 -2.30 -19.90
N THR A 439 -7.40 -3.16 -18.96
CA THR A 439 -7.33 -4.62 -19.11
C THR A 439 -8.12 -5.09 -20.34
N LEU A 440 -9.38 -4.65 -20.51
CA LEU A 440 -10.20 -4.96 -21.69
C LEU A 440 -9.56 -4.47 -22.99
N ARG A 441 -8.95 -3.29 -22.98
CA ARG A 441 -8.18 -2.76 -24.11
C ARG A 441 -6.98 -3.66 -24.42
N HIS A 442 -6.25 -4.14 -23.42
CA HIS A 442 -5.09 -5.01 -23.63
C HIS A 442 -5.46 -6.36 -24.24
N VAL A 443 -6.54 -6.98 -23.74
CA VAL A 443 -6.99 -8.31 -24.18
C VAL A 443 -7.84 -8.28 -25.47
N THR A 444 -8.15 -7.10 -26.02
CA THR A 444 -8.80 -6.97 -27.33
C THR A 444 -7.80 -6.73 -28.47
N ALA A 445 -6.50 -6.89 -28.24
CA ALA A 445 -5.48 -6.72 -29.27
C ALA A 445 -4.16 -7.46 -29.01
N ARG A 446 -3.48 -7.81 -30.10
CA ARG A 446 -2.12 -8.37 -30.17
C ARG A 446 -1.97 -9.73 -29.50
N HIS A 447 -2.91 -10.65 -29.74
CA HIS A 447 -2.80 -12.08 -29.38
C HIS A 447 -3.81 -12.93 -30.16
N GLU A 448 -3.65 -14.25 -30.15
CA GLU A 448 -4.43 -15.19 -30.97
C GLU A 448 -5.96 -15.13 -30.77
N GLN A 449 -6.44 -14.78 -29.57
CA GLN A 449 -7.87 -14.73 -29.23
C GLN A 449 -8.45 -13.31 -29.26
N GLU A 450 -7.77 -12.35 -29.88
CA GLU A 450 -8.23 -10.95 -29.87
C GLU A 450 -9.61 -10.76 -30.53
N VAL A 451 -9.92 -11.54 -31.57
CA VAL A 451 -11.21 -11.47 -32.27
C VAL A 451 -12.32 -12.00 -31.36
N GLU A 452 -12.08 -13.14 -30.70
CA GLU A 452 -13.00 -13.72 -29.72
C GLU A 452 -13.28 -12.74 -28.58
N ALA A 453 -12.24 -12.08 -28.05
CA ALA A 453 -12.38 -11.06 -27.01
C ALA A 453 -13.23 -9.86 -27.45
N ARG A 454 -13.00 -9.34 -28.66
CA ARG A 454 -13.79 -8.23 -29.24
C ARG A 454 -15.25 -8.62 -29.42
N GLU A 455 -15.51 -9.84 -29.89
CA GLU A 455 -16.87 -10.33 -30.06
C GLU A 455 -17.56 -10.59 -28.72
N ALA A 456 -16.85 -11.11 -27.72
CA ALA A 456 -17.37 -11.32 -26.38
C ALA A 456 -17.86 -10.00 -25.78
N VAL A 457 -17.09 -8.91 -25.91
CA VAL A 457 -17.51 -7.57 -25.47
C VAL A 457 -18.85 -7.14 -26.09
N ARG A 458 -19.04 -7.39 -27.39
CA ARG A 458 -20.32 -7.11 -28.06
C ARG A 458 -21.44 -8.02 -27.58
N LYS A 459 -21.22 -9.34 -27.58
CA LYS A 459 -22.22 -10.36 -27.20
C LYS A 459 -22.71 -10.18 -25.76
N LEU A 460 -21.87 -9.62 -24.90
CA LEU A 460 -22.17 -9.31 -23.50
C LEU A 460 -22.73 -7.88 -23.30
N CYS A 461 -23.11 -7.20 -24.37
CA CYS A 461 -23.68 -5.84 -24.34
C CYS A 461 -22.78 -4.80 -23.65
N GLY A 462 -21.44 -4.95 -23.73
CA GLY A 462 -20.50 -4.00 -23.16
C GLY A 462 -20.39 -2.68 -23.94
N ILE A 463 -20.54 -2.73 -25.27
CA ILE A 463 -20.39 -1.57 -26.17
C ILE A 463 -21.24 -0.36 -25.76
N PRO A 464 -22.57 -0.48 -25.54
CA PRO A 464 -23.41 0.63 -25.10
C PRO A 464 -22.90 1.31 -23.82
N TYR A 465 -22.40 0.52 -22.87
CA TYR A 465 -21.91 1.03 -21.59
C TYR A 465 -20.60 1.78 -21.76
N PHE A 466 -19.63 1.21 -22.47
CA PHE A 466 -18.32 1.85 -22.68
C PHE A 466 -18.45 3.16 -23.44
N ILE A 467 -19.33 3.24 -24.43
CA ILE A 467 -19.58 4.51 -25.14
C ILE A 467 -20.18 5.58 -24.20
N LYS A 468 -20.89 5.22 -23.13
CA LYS A 468 -21.36 6.19 -22.11
C LYS A 468 -20.23 6.73 -21.24
N LEU A 469 -19.11 6.01 -21.09
CA LEU A 469 -17.94 6.45 -20.33
C LEU A 469 -17.08 7.48 -21.08
N LEU A 470 -17.38 7.78 -22.35
CA LEU A 470 -16.85 8.96 -23.03
C LEU A 470 -17.51 10.22 -22.44
N ASN A 471 -17.09 10.62 -21.23
CA ASN A 471 -17.62 11.79 -20.54
C ASN A 471 -17.10 13.09 -21.17
N ILE A 472 -17.80 13.58 -22.19
CA ILE A 472 -17.39 14.76 -22.95
C ILE A 472 -17.35 16.03 -22.09
N LYS A 473 -18.24 16.14 -21.08
CA LYS A 473 -18.31 17.34 -20.23
C LYS A 473 -17.15 17.44 -19.25
N HIS A 474 -16.70 16.32 -18.69
CA HIS A 474 -15.63 16.27 -17.69
C HIS A 474 -14.39 15.54 -18.20
N TRP A 475 -14.17 15.56 -19.51
CA TRP A 475 -13.15 14.73 -20.17
C TRP A 475 -11.73 14.95 -19.64
N LYS A 476 -11.40 16.18 -19.18
CA LYS A 476 -10.11 16.50 -18.55
C LYS A 476 -9.90 15.78 -17.23
N LYS A 477 -10.90 15.89 -16.36
CA LYS A 477 -10.89 15.27 -15.02
C LYS A 477 -10.84 13.75 -15.16
N ASP A 478 -11.63 13.22 -16.08
CA ASP A 478 -11.83 11.78 -16.27
C ASP A 478 -10.92 11.24 -17.40
N TRP A 479 -9.87 11.97 -17.78
CA TRP A 479 -9.05 11.65 -18.97
C TRP A 479 -8.50 10.22 -18.99
N PRO A 480 -8.00 9.64 -17.88
CA PRO A 480 -7.56 8.25 -17.86
C PRO A 480 -8.65 7.27 -18.33
N THR A 481 -9.87 7.42 -17.80
CA THR A 481 -11.06 6.63 -18.16
C THR A 481 -11.47 6.87 -19.61
N VAL A 482 -11.51 8.13 -20.06
CA VAL A 482 -11.85 8.51 -21.44
C VAL A 482 -10.83 7.93 -22.43
N LYS A 483 -9.53 8.09 -22.16
CA LYS A 483 -8.43 7.52 -22.96
C LYS A 483 -8.52 6.00 -23.04
N ALA A 484 -8.77 5.32 -21.93
CA ALA A 484 -8.97 3.87 -21.90
C ALA A 484 -10.14 3.44 -22.78
N THR A 485 -11.24 4.17 -22.68
CA THR A 485 -12.46 3.95 -23.48
C THR A 485 -12.22 4.16 -24.98
N ILE A 486 -11.56 5.24 -25.40
CA ILE A 486 -11.23 5.50 -26.81
C ILE A 486 -10.36 4.36 -27.37
N GLY A 487 -9.33 3.95 -26.62
CA GLY A 487 -8.46 2.85 -27.00
C GLY A 487 -9.19 1.52 -27.13
N LEU A 488 -10.15 1.24 -26.23
CA LEU A 488 -11.01 0.06 -26.32
C LEU A 488 -11.91 0.13 -27.56
N ILE A 489 -12.58 1.27 -27.82
CA ILE A 489 -13.40 1.46 -29.02
C ILE A 489 -12.58 1.22 -30.29
N LYS A 490 -11.36 1.77 -30.37
CA LYS A 490 -10.44 1.54 -31.49
C LYS A 490 -10.20 0.05 -31.71
N ASN A 491 -9.93 -0.72 -30.65
CA ASN A 491 -9.72 -2.17 -30.76
C ASN A 491 -11.00 -2.92 -31.18
N LEU A 492 -12.16 -2.54 -30.62
CA LEU A 492 -13.44 -3.17 -30.95
C LEU A 492 -13.83 -2.94 -32.41
N ALA A 493 -13.46 -1.79 -32.99
CA ALA A 493 -13.71 -1.45 -34.39
C ALA A 493 -12.90 -2.30 -35.39
N LEU A 494 -11.88 -3.03 -34.94
CA LEU A 494 -11.13 -3.97 -35.79
C LEU A 494 -11.97 -5.21 -36.18
N SER A 495 -13.04 -5.51 -35.45
CA SER A 495 -13.97 -6.60 -35.80
C SER A 495 -15.16 -6.04 -36.58
N THR A 496 -15.36 -6.51 -37.81
CA THR A 496 -16.49 -6.11 -38.65
C THR A 496 -17.84 -6.39 -38.00
N SER A 497 -17.94 -7.48 -37.24
CA SER A 497 -19.14 -7.87 -36.47
C SER A 497 -19.51 -6.87 -35.36
N ASN A 498 -18.60 -5.96 -34.98
CA ASN A 498 -18.83 -4.92 -33.98
C ASN A 498 -19.22 -3.56 -34.55
N LEU A 499 -18.98 -3.32 -35.85
CA LEU A 499 -19.17 -2.00 -36.46
C LEU A 499 -20.61 -1.50 -36.38
N SER A 500 -21.60 -2.36 -36.63
CA SER A 500 -23.02 -1.98 -36.50
C SER A 500 -23.38 -1.57 -35.08
N SER A 501 -22.97 -2.36 -34.08
CA SER A 501 -23.24 -2.07 -32.67
C SER A 501 -22.56 -0.78 -32.20
N LEU A 502 -21.30 -0.54 -32.61
CA LEU A 502 -20.59 0.71 -32.32
C LEU A 502 -21.31 1.92 -32.94
N ARG A 503 -21.77 1.78 -34.18
CA ARG A 503 -22.50 2.82 -34.90
C ARG A 503 -23.86 3.13 -34.27
N GLU A 504 -24.67 2.11 -34.01
CA GLU A 504 -26.01 2.23 -33.41
C GLU A 504 -25.95 2.88 -32.01
N ASN A 505 -24.87 2.66 -31.26
CA ASN A 505 -24.67 3.28 -29.95
C ASN A 505 -23.98 4.65 -30.00
N GLY A 506 -23.75 5.20 -31.20
CA GLY A 506 -23.26 6.57 -31.37
C GLY A 506 -21.76 6.75 -31.08
N ALA A 507 -20.92 5.72 -31.30
CA ALA A 507 -19.48 5.83 -31.10
C ALA A 507 -18.86 6.96 -31.93
N VAL A 508 -19.18 7.02 -33.23
CA VAL A 508 -18.65 8.05 -34.16
C VAL A 508 -19.09 9.46 -33.75
N PRO A 509 -20.40 9.77 -33.56
CA PRO A 509 -20.84 11.08 -33.08
C PRO A 509 -20.16 11.53 -31.80
N LYS A 510 -20.02 10.65 -30.79
CA LYS A 510 -19.39 11.00 -29.51
C LYS A 510 -17.89 11.27 -29.66
N LEU A 511 -17.17 10.50 -30.47
CA LEU A 511 -15.75 10.74 -30.74
C LEU A 511 -15.55 12.06 -31.51
N VAL A 512 -16.42 12.40 -32.46
CA VAL A 512 -16.36 13.67 -33.19
C VAL A 512 -16.72 14.85 -32.29
N GLN A 513 -17.69 14.68 -31.39
CA GLN A 513 -18.02 15.70 -30.40
C GLN A 513 -16.85 15.94 -29.44
N LEU A 514 -16.21 14.88 -28.94
CA LEU A 514 -15.00 15.00 -28.11
C LEU A 514 -13.85 15.66 -28.89
N LEU A 515 -13.61 15.26 -30.15
CA LEU A 515 -12.63 15.89 -31.04
C LEU A 515 -12.87 17.41 -31.13
N THR A 516 -14.12 17.82 -31.30
CA THR A 516 -14.50 19.23 -31.44
C THR A 516 -14.23 20.02 -30.15
N VAL A 517 -14.59 19.46 -28.99
CA VAL A 517 -14.34 20.11 -27.69
C VAL A 517 -12.84 20.25 -27.42
N VAL A 518 -12.06 19.18 -27.61
CA VAL A 518 -10.61 19.21 -27.39
C VAL A 518 -9.93 20.16 -28.39
N GLU A 519 -10.42 20.23 -29.62
CA GLU A 519 -9.86 21.15 -30.62
C GLU A 519 -10.16 22.62 -30.31
N GLN A 520 -11.34 22.92 -29.76
CA GLN A 520 -11.64 24.28 -29.29
C GLN A 520 -10.66 24.72 -28.21
N GLU A 521 -10.27 23.82 -27.30
CA GLU A 521 -9.25 24.13 -26.31
C GLU A 521 -7.88 24.33 -26.93
N ARG A 522 -7.48 23.50 -27.90
CA ARG A 522 -6.24 23.73 -28.64
C ARG A 522 -6.20 25.11 -29.27
N GLN A 523 -7.31 25.56 -29.86
CA GLN A 523 -7.43 26.91 -30.43
C GLN A 523 -7.33 28.01 -29.38
N GLN A 524 -7.86 27.80 -28.17
CA GLN A 524 -7.72 28.76 -27.07
C GLN A 524 -6.26 28.88 -26.63
N LEU A 525 -5.55 27.75 -26.47
CA LEU A 525 -4.14 27.72 -26.09
C LEU A 525 -3.23 28.40 -27.12
N LEU A 526 -3.50 28.21 -28.42
CA LEU A 526 -2.76 28.89 -29.48
C LEU A 526 -2.94 30.41 -29.46
N ARG A 527 -4.06 30.92 -28.92
CA ARG A 527 -4.30 32.36 -28.79
C ARG A 527 -3.62 32.95 -27.55
N SER A 528 -3.45 32.17 -26.48
CA SER A 528 -2.82 32.64 -25.24
C SER A 528 -1.28 32.68 -25.30
N HIS A 529 -0.64 32.17 -26.37
CA HIS A 529 0.80 32.27 -26.68
C HIS A 529 1.82 31.72 -25.64
N ASP A 530 1.40 31.17 -24.50
CA ASP A 530 2.31 30.94 -23.35
C ASP A 530 2.34 29.51 -22.73
N ASP A 531 1.89 28.46 -23.44
CA ASP A 531 1.89 27.12 -22.83
C ASP A 531 2.12 25.95 -23.80
N THR A 532 3.40 25.69 -24.13
CA THR A 532 3.82 24.60 -25.02
C THR A 532 3.54 23.21 -24.42
N THR A 533 3.64 23.05 -23.10
CA THR A 533 3.44 21.76 -22.43
C THR A 533 1.99 21.33 -22.49
N ASN A 534 1.06 22.24 -22.17
CA ASN A 534 -0.36 21.96 -22.30
C ASN A 534 -0.78 21.76 -23.76
N LEU A 535 -0.16 22.48 -24.71
CA LEU A 535 -0.39 22.24 -26.13
C LEU A 535 0.00 20.81 -26.55
N ASN A 536 1.18 20.34 -26.16
CA ASN A 536 1.62 18.97 -26.45
C ASN A 536 0.68 17.91 -25.86
N HIS A 537 0.15 18.14 -24.65
CA HIS A 537 -0.81 17.25 -24.01
C HIS A 537 -2.15 17.19 -24.79
N ILE A 538 -2.64 18.35 -25.23
CA ILE A 538 -3.85 18.45 -26.05
C ILE A 538 -3.65 17.80 -27.42
N GLU A 539 -2.50 17.99 -28.07
CA GLU A 539 -2.21 17.33 -29.34
C GLU A 539 -2.10 15.81 -29.20
N HIS A 540 -1.52 15.30 -28.11
CA HIS A 540 -1.53 13.86 -27.83
C HIS A 540 -2.96 13.32 -27.63
N THR A 541 -3.81 14.07 -26.93
CA THR A 541 -5.23 13.75 -26.71
C THR A 541 -5.98 13.66 -28.05
N LEU A 542 -5.78 14.64 -28.93
CA LEU A 542 -6.35 14.67 -30.27
C LEU A 542 -5.89 13.49 -31.11
N ASP A 543 -4.60 13.14 -31.09
CA ASP A 543 -4.08 12.00 -31.84
C ASP A 543 -4.72 10.66 -31.42
N ILE A 544 -4.99 10.48 -30.13
CA ILE A 544 -5.71 9.30 -29.62
C ILE A 544 -7.14 9.23 -30.18
N ILE A 545 -7.86 10.36 -30.22
CA ILE A 545 -9.21 10.44 -30.78
C ILE A 545 -9.20 10.16 -32.28
N LEU A 546 -8.28 10.79 -33.01
CA LEU A 546 -8.08 10.59 -34.45
C LEU A 546 -7.76 9.13 -34.77
N GLY A 547 -6.93 8.46 -33.96
CA GLY A 547 -6.58 7.07 -34.16
C GLY A 547 -7.78 6.10 -34.05
N ALA A 548 -8.77 6.43 -33.23
CA ALA A 548 -10.04 5.68 -33.16
C ALA A 548 -10.94 5.99 -34.37
N LEU A 549 -11.07 7.26 -34.74
CA LEU A 549 -11.84 7.68 -35.93
C LEU A 549 -11.28 7.08 -37.22
N TYR A 550 -9.95 7.03 -37.37
CA TYR A 550 -9.28 6.36 -38.49
C TYR A 550 -9.69 4.89 -38.60
N THR A 551 -9.69 4.17 -37.47
CA THR A 551 -10.06 2.75 -37.48
C THR A 551 -11.52 2.55 -37.86
N LEU A 552 -12.41 3.42 -37.36
CA LEU A 552 -13.83 3.41 -37.71
C LEU A 552 -14.10 3.81 -39.17
N ALA A 553 -13.31 4.70 -39.75
CA ALA A 553 -13.44 5.19 -41.13
C ALA A 553 -13.10 4.14 -42.20
N LYS A 554 -12.54 2.98 -41.81
CA LYS A 554 -12.38 1.85 -42.72
C LYS A 554 -13.72 1.27 -43.20
N ASP A 555 -14.79 1.50 -42.44
CA ASP A 555 -16.16 1.13 -42.79
C ASP A 555 -16.86 2.23 -43.60
N GLN A 556 -17.45 1.84 -44.74
CA GLN A 556 -18.18 2.74 -45.65
C GLN A 556 -19.25 3.59 -44.96
N ILE A 557 -20.09 2.97 -44.11
CA ILE A 557 -21.22 3.68 -43.50
C ILE A 557 -20.70 4.69 -42.47
N ASN A 558 -19.66 4.31 -41.71
CA ASN A 558 -19.03 5.23 -40.77
C ASN A 558 -18.37 6.42 -41.47
N ARG A 559 -17.82 6.26 -42.67
CA ARG A 559 -17.29 7.40 -43.46
C ARG A 559 -18.36 8.41 -43.80
N THR A 560 -19.54 7.95 -44.25
CA THR A 560 -20.69 8.82 -44.49
C THR A 560 -21.07 9.60 -43.24
N ILE A 561 -21.14 8.93 -42.07
CA ILE A 561 -21.45 9.60 -40.80
C ILE A 561 -20.37 10.61 -40.42
N ILE A 562 -19.08 10.29 -40.58
CA ILE A 562 -17.97 11.20 -40.30
C ILE A 562 -18.07 12.46 -41.17
N LYS A 563 -18.40 12.30 -42.46
CA LYS A 563 -18.64 13.41 -43.40
C LYS A 563 -19.80 14.28 -42.94
N ASP A 564 -20.94 13.68 -42.61
CA ASP A 564 -22.16 14.40 -42.21
C ASP A 564 -22.01 15.17 -40.89
N LEU A 565 -21.07 14.77 -40.03
CA LEU A 565 -20.73 15.48 -38.79
C LEU A 565 -19.81 16.70 -39.00
N ASN A 566 -19.52 17.09 -40.24
CA ASN A 566 -18.78 18.31 -40.60
C ASN A 566 -17.37 18.43 -39.98
N CYS A 567 -16.68 17.31 -39.75
CA CYS A 567 -15.34 17.31 -39.15
C CYS A 567 -14.17 17.27 -40.15
N ILE A 568 -14.45 17.14 -41.45
CA ILE A 568 -13.43 17.16 -42.53
C ILE A 568 -12.51 18.40 -42.48
N PRO A 569 -13.01 19.64 -42.23
CA PRO A 569 -12.14 20.81 -42.12
C PRO A 569 -11.08 20.70 -41.01
N ILE A 570 -11.39 20.00 -39.92
CA ILE A 570 -10.43 19.76 -38.82
C ILE A 570 -9.29 18.88 -39.32
N PHE A 571 -9.59 17.79 -40.01
CA PHE A 571 -8.59 16.87 -40.57
C PHE A 571 -7.72 17.55 -41.64
N VAL A 572 -8.32 18.35 -42.52
CA VAL A 572 -7.58 19.12 -43.53
C VAL A 572 -6.60 20.09 -42.88
N ARG A 573 -7.02 20.80 -41.83
CA ARG A 573 -6.11 21.71 -41.13
C ARG A 573 -4.95 20.99 -40.46
N TYR A 574 -5.19 19.84 -39.84
CA TYR A 574 -4.11 19.03 -39.26
C TYR A 574 -3.16 18.46 -40.31
N HIS A 575 -3.66 18.12 -41.51
CA HIS A 575 -2.82 17.69 -42.64
C HIS A 575 -1.75 18.72 -43.03
N TYR A 576 -2.00 20.01 -42.79
CA TYR A 576 -1.06 21.09 -43.06
C TYR A 576 -0.22 21.53 -41.85
N LEU A 577 -0.31 20.86 -40.70
CA LEU A 577 0.56 21.15 -39.54
C LEU A 577 1.90 20.40 -39.69
N PRO A 578 3.00 21.06 -40.08
CA PRO A 578 4.29 20.38 -40.22
C PRO A 578 4.79 19.92 -38.85
N HIS A 579 5.44 18.76 -38.81
CA HIS A 579 6.09 18.21 -37.60
C HIS A 579 5.15 17.91 -36.42
N CYS A 580 3.83 17.87 -36.63
CA CYS A 580 2.84 17.54 -35.61
C CYS A 580 2.36 16.07 -35.75
N PRO A 581 2.25 15.28 -34.66
CA PRO A 581 1.71 13.91 -34.72
C PRO A 581 0.33 13.82 -35.39
N LEU A 582 -0.48 14.87 -35.24
CA LEU A 582 -1.82 14.97 -35.84
C LEU A 582 -1.82 14.89 -37.37
N GLN A 583 -0.74 15.34 -38.02
CA GLN A 583 -0.64 15.38 -39.47
C GLN A 583 -0.78 14.00 -40.08
N ARG A 584 -0.06 13.01 -39.53
CA ARG A 584 -0.06 11.64 -40.04
C ARG A 584 -1.46 11.03 -39.93
N THR A 585 -2.01 10.98 -38.72
CA THR A 585 -3.29 10.32 -38.46
C THR A 585 -4.43 11.00 -39.22
N SER A 586 -4.40 12.33 -39.36
CA SER A 586 -5.39 13.06 -40.16
C SER A 586 -5.29 12.77 -41.65
N SER A 587 -4.07 12.64 -42.17
CA SER A 587 -3.85 12.26 -43.57
C SER A 587 -4.37 10.85 -43.85
N GLU A 588 -4.16 9.92 -42.91
CA GLU A 588 -4.68 8.56 -42.99
C GLU A 588 -6.23 8.55 -43.00
N ILE A 589 -6.88 9.34 -42.13
CA ILE A 589 -8.35 9.51 -42.15
C ILE A 589 -8.83 10.07 -43.49
N LEU A 590 -8.22 11.16 -43.98
CA LEU A 590 -8.60 11.76 -45.25
C LEU A 590 -8.47 10.77 -46.42
N ASN A 591 -7.46 9.89 -46.38
CA ASN A 591 -7.27 8.86 -47.40
C ASN A 591 -8.37 7.78 -47.37
N GLU A 592 -8.84 7.39 -46.18
CA GLU A 592 -10.00 6.49 -46.04
C GLU A 592 -11.28 7.18 -46.53
N LEU A 593 -11.51 8.44 -46.14
CA LEU A 593 -12.68 9.21 -46.54
C LEU A 593 -12.75 9.40 -48.07
N ARG A 594 -11.62 9.62 -48.74
CA ARG A 594 -11.55 9.78 -50.21
C ARG A 594 -11.99 8.55 -51.00
N GLN A 595 -12.10 7.37 -50.37
CA GLN A 595 -12.66 6.19 -51.04
C GLN A 595 -14.15 6.39 -51.40
N ASP A 596 -14.83 7.35 -50.76
CA ASP A 596 -16.21 7.69 -51.06
C ASP A 596 -16.30 8.94 -51.95
N PRO A 597 -17.03 8.89 -53.08
CA PRO A 597 -17.12 10.02 -54.02
C PRO A 597 -17.61 11.33 -53.38
N GLU A 598 -18.62 11.25 -52.50
CA GLU A 598 -19.16 12.44 -51.82
C GLU A 598 -18.14 13.06 -50.85
N CYS A 599 -17.45 12.22 -50.08
CA CYS A 599 -16.38 12.68 -49.18
C CYS A 599 -15.22 13.28 -49.98
N HIS A 600 -14.86 12.67 -51.12
CA HIS A 600 -13.82 13.16 -52.01
C HIS A 600 -14.09 14.59 -52.46
N GLN A 601 -15.30 14.88 -52.94
CA GLN A 601 -15.69 16.22 -53.39
C GLN A 601 -15.61 17.26 -52.25
N VAL A 602 -16.04 16.90 -51.04
CA VAL A 602 -15.93 17.78 -49.87
C VAL A 602 -14.46 18.04 -49.53
N ILE A 603 -13.62 17.00 -49.57
CA ILE A 603 -12.18 17.13 -49.28
C ILE A 603 -11.48 18.01 -50.31
N GLU A 604 -11.74 17.85 -51.61
CA GLU A 604 -11.16 18.69 -52.66
C GLU A 604 -11.54 20.17 -52.47
N THR A 605 -12.80 20.43 -52.16
CA THR A 605 -13.30 21.80 -51.90
C THR A 605 -12.56 22.43 -50.71
N GLN A 606 -12.38 21.68 -49.62
CA GLN A 606 -11.68 22.16 -48.42
C GLN A 606 -10.17 22.35 -48.66
N LEU A 607 -9.52 21.44 -49.39
CA LEU A 607 -8.11 21.59 -49.75
C LEU A 607 -7.85 22.77 -50.68
N GLY A 608 -8.73 22.99 -51.67
CA GLY A 608 -8.69 24.17 -52.51
C GLY A 608 -8.81 25.46 -51.70
N THR A 609 -9.75 25.49 -50.76
CA THR A 609 -9.95 26.62 -49.83
C THR A 609 -8.70 26.87 -48.98
N GLN A 610 -8.09 25.83 -48.43
CA GLN A 610 -6.89 25.97 -47.59
C GLN A 610 -5.68 26.47 -48.38
N LYS A 611 -5.46 25.97 -49.61
CA LYS A 611 -4.40 26.46 -50.49
C LYS A 611 -4.53 27.95 -50.79
N VAL A 612 -5.75 28.45 -50.98
CA VAL A 612 -6.02 29.88 -51.19
C VAL A 612 -5.71 30.68 -49.91
N LEU A 613 -6.11 30.19 -48.73
CA LEU A 613 -5.81 30.85 -47.46
C LEU A 613 -4.30 30.94 -47.19
N ASP A 614 -3.55 29.89 -47.52
CA ASP A 614 -2.10 29.87 -47.35
C ASP A 614 -1.41 30.82 -48.33
N PHE A 615 -1.92 30.96 -49.56
CA PHE A 615 -1.45 31.96 -50.53
C PHE A 615 -1.70 33.40 -50.05
N LEU A 616 -2.85 33.69 -49.42
CA LEU A 616 -3.19 35.02 -48.91
C LEU A 616 -2.39 35.44 -47.66
N LYS A 617 -1.66 34.53 -47.02
CA LYS A 617 -0.81 34.80 -45.85
C LYS A 617 0.66 35.05 -46.20
N GLN A 618 1.03 34.85 -47.47
CA GLN A 618 2.33 35.22 -48.04
C GLN A 618 2.25 36.66 -48.55
#